data_AF-B3PSV3-F1
#
_entry.id   AF-B3PSV3-F1
#
_cell.length_a   1.000
_cell.length_b   1.000
_cell.length_c   1.000
_cell.angle_alpha   90.00
_cell.angle_beta   90.00
_cell.angle_gamma   90.00
#
_symmetry.space_group_name_H-M   'P 1'
#
loop_
_entity.id
_entity.type
_entity.pdbx_description
1 polymer ?
#
loop_
_entity_poly.entity_id
_entity_poly.type
_entity_poly.pdbx_seq_one_letter_code
_entity_poly.pdbx_strand_id
1 'polypeptide(L)'
;MQIRAYLVAIDGIPAEAVWRAAKLFLSGKVRDHNRAFAPSAASFAEAARQQQAVITRENRPPIERRPEPPQPKVAAYKMQLLRQAANGSLNARRQLASMFPDNPVIAKAARDAQETVG
;
A
#
# COMPACT_ATOMS: atom_id res chain seq x y z
N MET A 1 4.03 -22.43 -35.89
CA MET A 1 5.01 -22.37 -34.78
C MET A 1 4.58 -21.41 -33.67
N GLN A 2 4.19 -20.16 -33.97
CA GLN A 2 3.87 -19.15 -32.94
C GLN A 2 2.73 -19.53 -31.98
N ILE A 3 1.64 -20.13 -32.48
CA ILE A 3 0.51 -20.50 -31.61
C ILE A 3 0.89 -21.52 -30.52
N ARG A 4 1.85 -22.41 -30.78
CA ARG A 4 2.33 -23.38 -29.78
C ARG A 4 3.05 -22.69 -28.63
N ALA A 5 3.84 -21.65 -28.92
CA ALA A 5 4.51 -20.87 -27.89
C ALA A 5 3.50 -20.17 -26.96
N TYR A 6 2.40 -19.66 -27.51
CA TYR A 6 1.31 -19.09 -26.73
C TYR A 6 0.65 -20.12 -25.82
N LEU A 7 0.30 -21.29 -26.36
CA LEU A 7 -0.34 -22.37 -25.60
C LEU A 7 0.54 -22.83 -24.43
N VAL A 8 1.84 -22.99 -24.67
CA VAL A 8 2.80 -23.35 -23.62
C VAL A 8 2.95 -22.22 -22.59
N ALA A 9 2.99 -20.96 -23.02
CA ALA A 9 3.20 -19.83 -22.13
C ALA A 9 2.03 -19.57 -21.17
N ILE A 10 0.80 -19.90 -21.60
CA ILE A 10 -0.42 -19.76 -20.79
C ILE A 10 -0.82 -21.04 -20.05
N ASP A 11 -0.02 -22.09 -20.16
CA ASP A 11 -0.33 -23.36 -19.49
C ASP A 11 -0.45 -23.16 -17.96
N GLY A 12 -1.47 -23.79 -17.37
CA GLY A 12 -1.83 -23.60 -15.95
C GLY A 12 -2.49 -22.27 -15.58
N ILE A 13 -2.73 -21.36 -16.53
CA ILE A 13 -3.46 -20.10 -16.27
C ILE A 13 -4.98 -20.33 -16.51
N PRO A 14 -5.86 -19.87 -15.59
CA PRO A 14 -7.31 -19.97 -15.79
C PRO A 14 -7.78 -19.30 -17.08
N ALA A 15 -8.69 -19.94 -17.81
CA ALA A 15 -9.20 -19.46 -19.10
C ALA A 15 -9.80 -18.04 -19.01
N GLU A 16 -10.45 -17.71 -17.89
CA GLU A 16 -10.98 -16.36 -17.66
C GLU A 16 -9.88 -15.30 -17.63
N ALA A 17 -8.75 -15.59 -16.98
CA ALA A 17 -7.62 -14.66 -16.91
C ALA A 17 -7.00 -14.45 -18.29
N VAL A 18 -6.88 -15.52 -19.09
CA VAL A 18 -6.43 -15.46 -20.50
C VAL A 18 -7.38 -14.59 -21.33
N TRP A 19 -8.69 -14.77 -21.19
CA TRP A 19 -9.69 -13.98 -21.91
C TRP A 19 -9.64 -12.50 -21.54
N ARG A 20 -9.56 -12.17 -20.24
CA ARG A 20 -9.42 -10.79 -19.76
C ARG A 20 -8.15 -10.15 -20.32
N ALA A 21 -7.03 -10.87 -20.32
CA ALA A 21 -5.78 -10.37 -20.90
C ALA A 21 -5.90 -10.11 -22.40
N ALA A 22 -6.49 -11.03 -23.17
CA ALA A 22 -6.73 -10.86 -24.60
C ALA A 22 -7.55 -9.61 -24.90
N LYS A 23 -8.62 -9.35 -24.11
CA LYS A 23 -9.44 -8.15 -24.24
C LYS A 23 -8.64 -6.86 -24.00
N LEU A 24 -7.68 -6.86 -23.07
CA LEU A 24 -6.83 -5.70 -22.81
C LEU A 24 -5.89 -5.39 -23.98
N PHE A 25 -5.28 -6.42 -24.58
CA PHE A 25 -4.45 -6.25 -25.77
C PHE A 25 -5.26 -5.74 -26.97
N LEU A 26 -6.42 -6.36 -27.25
CA LEU A 26 -7.30 -5.94 -28.35
C LEU A 26 -7.85 -4.52 -28.20
N SER A 27 -8.09 -4.08 -26.95
CA SER A 27 -8.56 -2.71 -26.68
C SER A 27 -7.45 -1.67 -26.53
N GLY A 28 -6.17 -2.07 -26.66
CA GLY A 28 -5.04 -1.15 -26.52
C GLY A 28 -4.86 -0.60 -25.10
N LYS A 29 -5.32 -1.34 -24.08
CA LYS A 29 -5.24 -0.94 -22.66
C LYS A 29 -3.94 -1.38 -21.98
N VAL A 30 -3.03 -2.00 -22.72
CA VAL A 30 -1.71 -2.40 -22.24
C VAL A 30 -0.72 -1.29 -22.57
N ARG A 31 -0.18 -0.64 -21.52
CA ARG A 31 0.57 0.63 -21.58
C ARG A 31 1.66 0.67 -22.65
N ASP A 32 2.44 -0.40 -22.77
CA ASP A 32 3.63 -0.44 -23.63
C ASP A 32 3.44 -1.36 -24.85
N HIS A 33 2.19 -1.60 -25.25
CA HIS A 33 1.89 -2.47 -26.38
C HIS A 33 1.21 -1.72 -27.52
N ASN A 34 1.81 -1.82 -28.72
CA ASN A 34 1.19 -1.33 -29.94
C ASN A 34 0.11 -2.30 -30.43
N ARG A 35 -1.17 -1.86 -30.39
CA ARG A 35 -2.33 -2.64 -30.83
C ARG A 35 -2.28 -3.15 -32.28
N ALA A 36 -1.43 -2.55 -33.13
CA ALA A 36 -1.31 -2.95 -34.53
C ALA A 36 -0.58 -4.29 -34.70
N PHE A 37 0.10 -4.76 -33.66
CA PHE A 37 0.87 -6.00 -33.67
C PHE A 37 0.32 -6.98 -32.64
N ALA A 38 0.42 -8.28 -32.92
CA ALA A 38 0.16 -9.28 -31.91
C ALA A 38 1.20 -9.14 -30.77
N PRO A 39 0.82 -9.42 -29.50
CA PRO A 39 1.81 -9.44 -28.42
C PRO A 39 2.89 -10.52 -28.64
N SER A 40 3.91 -10.53 -27.80
CA SER A 40 4.78 -11.70 -27.71
C SER A 40 4.10 -12.72 -26.79
N ALA A 41 4.43 -14.02 -26.94
CA ALA A 41 3.91 -15.05 -26.05
C ALA A 41 4.26 -14.76 -24.57
N ALA A 42 5.46 -14.21 -24.33
CA ALA A 42 5.91 -13.81 -23.00
C ALA A 42 5.08 -12.66 -22.42
N SER A 43 4.90 -11.56 -23.17
CA SER A 43 4.14 -10.41 -22.67
C SER A 43 2.66 -10.74 -22.46
N PHE A 44 2.11 -11.62 -23.31
CA PHE A 44 0.74 -12.11 -23.15
C PHE A 44 0.58 -12.96 -21.88
N ALA A 45 1.50 -13.89 -21.62
CA ALA A 45 1.47 -14.72 -20.43
C ALA A 45 1.63 -13.91 -19.13
N GLU A 46 2.49 -12.89 -19.12
CA GLU A 46 2.60 -11.97 -17.99
C GLU A 46 1.30 -11.24 -17.69
N ALA A 47 0.65 -10.70 -18.72
CA ALA A 47 -0.65 -10.05 -18.56
C ALA A 47 -1.72 -11.04 -18.05
N ALA A 48 -1.72 -12.27 -18.55
CA ALA A 48 -2.65 -13.31 -18.09
C ALA A 48 -2.43 -13.66 -16.60
N ARG A 49 -1.18 -13.75 -16.14
CA ARG A 49 -0.86 -13.94 -14.70
C ARG A 49 -1.30 -12.75 -13.84
N GLN A 50 -1.16 -11.53 -14.35
CA GLN A 50 -1.68 -10.34 -13.66
C GLN A 50 -3.20 -10.39 -13.52
N GLN A 51 -3.92 -10.79 -14.57
CA GLN A 51 -5.37 -10.98 -14.50
C GLN A 51 -5.78 -12.10 -13.54
N GLN A 52 -5.02 -13.20 -13.49
CA GLN A 52 -5.23 -14.25 -12.51
C GLN A 52 -5.11 -13.71 -11.08
N ALA A 53 -4.09 -12.89 -10.79
CA ALA A 53 -3.92 -12.27 -9.48
C ALA A 53 -5.08 -11.33 -9.12
N VAL A 54 -5.63 -10.60 -10.09
CA VAL A 54 -6.82 -9.74 -9.91
C VAL A 54 -8.05 -10.59 -9.59
N ILE A 55 -8.33 -11.63 -10.37
CA ILE A 55 -9.46 -12.54 -10.15
C ILE A 55 -9.37 -13.19 -8.76
N THR A 56 -8.18 -13.64 -8.35
CA THR A 56 -7.96 -14.21 -7.01
C THR A 56 -8.25 -13.21 -5.89
N ARG A 57 -7.96 -11.92 -6.11
CA ARG A 57 -8.30 -10.85 -5.16
C ARG A 57 -9.80 -10.56 -5.13
N GLU A 58 -10.45 -10.51 -6.29
CA GLU A 58 -11.90 -10.30 -6.42
C GLU A 58 -12.70 -11.43 -5.75
N ASN A 59 -12.23 -12.67 -5.90
CA ASN A 59 -12.87 -13.85 -5.32
C ASN A 59 -12.52 -14.09 -3.85
N ARG A 60 -11.65 -13.27 -3.25
CA ARG A 60 -11.26 -13.44 -1.85
C ARG A 60 -12.45 -13.10 -0.96
N PRO A 61 -12.86 -13.99 -0.03
CA PRO A 61 -13.96 -13.69 0.87
C PRO A 61 -13.63 -12.46 1.73
N PRO A 62 -14.63 -11.60 2.04
CA PRO A 62 -14.45 -10.50 2.96
C PRO A 62 -13.91 -11.02 4.29
N ILE A 63 -12.80 -10.43 4.75
CA ILE A 63 -12.30 -10.70 6.09
C ILE A 63 -13.16 -9.86 7.03
N GLU A 64 -13.96 -10.52 7.87
CA GLU A 64 -14.68 -9.84 8.95
C GLU A 64 -13.65 -9.10 9.83
N ARG A 65 -13.69 -7.77 9.81
CA ARG A 65 -12.89 -6.98 10.73
C ARG A 65 -13.48 -7.19 12.11
N ARG A 66 -12.73 -7.83 13.01
CA ARG A 66 -13.10 -7.83 14.42
C ARG A 66 -13.28 -6.38 14.87
N PRO A 67 -14.37 -6.05 15.59
CA PRO A 67 -14.52 -4.72 16.15
C PRO A 67 -13.31 -4.42 17.02
N GLU A 68 -12.61 -3.34 16.69
CA GLU A 68 -11.47 -2.89 17.46
C GLU A 68 -12.00 -2.49 18.86
N PRO A 69 -11.34 -2.92 19.96
CA PRO A 69 -11.79 -2.52 21.29
C PRO A 69 -11.79 -0.99 21.37
N PRO A 70 -12.79 -0.38 22.03
CA PRO A 70 -12.87 1.07 22.13
C PRO A 70 -11.58 1.60 22.75
N GLN A 71 -10.78 2.29 21.94
CA GLN A 71 -9.56 2.92 22.44
C GLN A 71 -9.95 4.01 23.44
N PRO A 72 -9.23 4.15 24.57
CA PRO A 72 -9.52 5.20 25.54
C PRO A 72 -9.42 6.56 24.83
N LYS A 73 -10.45 7.40 24.97
CA LYS A 73 -10.45 8.75 24.42
C LYS A 73 -9.25 9.51 24.99
N VAL A 74 -8.24 9.74 24.15
CA VAL A 74 -7.10 10.58 24.53
C VAL A 74 -7.64 11.96 24.87
N ALA A 75 -7.32 12.47 26.07
CA ALA A 75 -7.77 13.79 26.50
C ALA A 75 -7.39 14.85 25.45
N ALA A 76 -8.34 15.69 25.03
CA ALA A 76 -8.16 16.68 23.97
C ALA A 76 -6.92 17.57 24.18
N TYR A 77 -6.61 17.87 25.43
CA TYR A 77 -5.42 18.61 25.84
C TYR A 77 -4.10 17.94 25.43
N LYS A 78 -3.98 16.61 25.56
CA LYS A 78 -2.77 15.86 25.13
C LYS A 78 -2.58 15.92 23.62
N MET A 79 -3.69 15.87 22.86
CA MET A 79 -3.65 16.03 21.40
C MET A 79 -3.23 17.44 20.98
N GLN A 80 -3.67 18.46 21.71
CA GLN A 80 -3.26 19.84 21.46
C GLN A 80 -1.76 20.04 21.73
N LEU A 81 -1.24 19.48 22.82
CA LEU A 81 0.19 19.49 23.12
C LEU A 81 1.02 18.78 22.06
N LEU A 82 0.58 17.61 21.58
CA LEU A 82 1.25 16.89 20.49
C LEU A 82 1.32 17.73 19.21
N ARG A 83 0.21 18.39 18.83
CA ARG A 83 0.19 19.30 17.67
C ARG A 83 1.13 20.48 17.84
N GLN A 84 1.15 21.11 19.02
CA GLN A 84 2.05 22.22 19.31
C GLN A 84 3.52 21.79 19.26
N ALA A 85 3.85 20.61 19.80
CA ALA A 85 5.19 20.04 19.77
C ALA A 85 5.65 19.68 18.35
N ALA A 86 4.74 19.16 17.51
CA ALA A 86 4.97 18.90 16.09
C ALA A 86 5.23 20.21 15.31
N ASN A 87 4.53 21.28 15.66
CA ASN A 87 4.74 22.62 15.11
C ASN A 87 5.98 23.35 15.68
N GLY A 88 6.80 22.68 16.50
CA GLY A 88 8.06 23.22 17.01
C GLY A 88 8.01 23.94 18.36
N SER A 89 6.88 23.91 19.08
CA SER A 89 6.79 24.53 20.42
C SER A 89 7.65 23.77 21.45
N LEU A 90 8.68 24.45 21.96
CA LEU A 90 9.59 23.93 22.99
C LEU A 90 8.86 23.68 24.33
N ASN A 91 7.94 24.59 24.70
CA ASN A 91 7.15 24.46 25.93
C ASN A 91 6.24 23.23 25.87
N ALA A 92 5.63 22.96 24.71
CA ALA A 92 4.79 21.78 24.53
C ALA A 92 5.62 20.48 24.60
N ARG A 93 6.84 20.45 24.07
CA ARG A 93 7.76 19.29 24.19
C ARG A 93 8.16 19.02 25.64
N ARG A 94 8.49 20.06 26.42
CA ARG A 94 8.82 19.92 27.85
C ARG A 94 7.62 19.42 28.66
N GLN A 95 6.44 19.95 28.38
CA GLN A 95 5.21 19.56 29.06
C GLN A 95 4.76 18.13 28.71
N LEU A 96 5.03 17.68 27.48
CA LEU A 96 4.85 16.26 27.11
C LEU A 96 5.86 15.35 27.81
N ALA A 97 7.12 15.78 27.93
CA ALA A 97 8.17 15.00 28.60
C ALA A 97 7.92 14.84 30.11
N SER A 98 7.35 15.85 30.78
CA SER A 98 6.95 15.71 32.19
C SER A 98 5.73 14.81 32.38
N MET A 99 4.81 14.78 31.41
CA MET A 99 3.62 13.91 31.46
C MET A 99 3.91 12.45 31.10
N PHE A 100 4.96 12.19 30.31
CA PHE A 100 5.33 10.86 29.82
C PHE A 100 6.83 10.61 30.00
N PRO A 101 7.32 10.53 31.26
CA PRO A 101 8.75 10.35 31.53
C PRO A 101 9.29 9.02 31.02
N ASP A 102 8.44 7.98 30.98
CA ASP A 102 8.82 6.63 30.56
C ASP A 102 8.87 6.45 29.03
N ASN A 103 8.52 7.48 28.26
CA ASN A 103 8.55 7.41 26.80
C ASN A 103 9.89 7.96 26.25
N PRO A 104 10.80 7.09 25.77
CA PRO A 104 12.13 7.51 25.33
C PRO A 104 12.09 8.45 24.12
N VAL A 105 11.05 8.36 23.29
CA VAL A 105 10.88 9.21 22.09
C VAL A 105 10.54 10.64 22.50
N ILE A 106 9.63 10.80 23.45
CA ILE A 106 9.20 12.12 23.95
C ILE A 106 10.32 12.76 24.79
N ALA A 107 11.00 11.96 25.63
CA ALA A 107 12.12 12.43 26.44
C ALA A 107 13.30 12.92 25.58
N LYS A 108 13.65 12.19 24.52
CA LYS A 108 14.69 12.61 23.58
C LYS A 108 14.31 13.89 22.84
N ALA A 109 13.09 13.97 22.31
CA ALA A 109 12.61 15.16 21.59
C ALA A 109 12.61 16.44 22.45
N ALA A 110 12.47 16.32 23.78
CA ALA A 110 12.58 17.44 24.70
C ALA A 110 14.03 17.87 24.97
N ARG A 111 14.99 16.93 25.00
CA ARG A 111 16.43 17.21 25.13
C ARG A 111 17.00 17.87 23.88
N ASP A 112 16.67 17.35 22.71
CA ASP A 112 17.09 17.92 21.41
C ASP A 112 16.59 19.38 21.27
N ALA A 113 15.42 19.69 21.83
CA ALA A 113 14.86 21.04 21.89
C ALA A 113 15.58 21.99 22.86
N GLN A 114 16.31 21.47 23.86
CA GLN A 114 17.12 22.28 24.78
C GLN A 114 18.50 22.60 24.19
N GLU A 115 19.08 21.68 23.43
CA GLU A 115 20.40 21.84 22.80
C GLU A 115 20.40 22.85 21.65
N THR A 116 19.28 23.03 20.94
CA THR A 116 19.17 24.03 19.85
C THR A 116 19.16 25.51 20.31
N VAL A 117 19.25 25.77 21.62
CA VAL A 117 19.22 27.13 22.21
C VAL A 117 20.54 27.47 22.93
N GLY A 118 21.50 26.54 23.00
CA GLY A 118 22.86 26.78 23.49
C GLY A 118 23.82 27.07 22.35
#